data_AF-A0A533RTP3-F1
#
_entry.id   AF-A0A533RTP3-F1
#
_cell.length_a   1.000
_cell.length_b   1.000
_cell.length_c   1.000
_cell.angle_alpha   90.00
_cell.angle_beta   90.00
_cell.angle_gamma   90.00
#
_symmetry.space_group_name_H-M   'P 1'
#
loop_
_entity.id
_entity.type
_entity.pdbx_description
1 polymer ?
#
loop_
_entity_poly.entity_id
_entity_poly.type
_entity_poly.pdbx_seq_one_letter_code
_entity_poly.pdbx_strand_id
1 'polypeptide(L)'
;DLQGFDVANCSWGGGGLDPVPAVFSSALAAGTTNGRGGKGAVYVFAAGNSAREDDNANYSGVANSRRVITVGATDAQGVGIDYSEPGACVLVNAPSGPAQGSDGSCVAKASLAGVDNESGVLSRLYLFRDDFLEHSVTGRSLIKQYYGYSGRLVRAGLLDSGLRSNLRAAIGEWLPLMDSLRNDGTRKVTAADVASLRAAADALSGVDSRLASDIQRELTLAEPERFVSMSIAELWNSYAYRRTVSDLAASPLTGPADLPLIPSTDRTNAKGYNPESTNNGHADYSDTNYTRYFNGTSAAAPIVSGVCALVLEANPNLGWRDVTKILATTATKNDPSDPGWTTNGAGLAVNHKYGFGRVNAANAVAAARSWVPLGPERSVSYSRYPYVSIPDSDAVGISDSVYVSEDLSVERVEVEFSASDHTYWGDLEIVLTSPYGTRSVLAQTHTASGRKYTGWVFSSVRHMGEQSRGQWTLSVADKDSLSTGTLQSWTLRLYGTGDAPIQTLARVAVTAPRRALSTTSFTVAGSVSPAHAGPIRLDVYRYTSGRYTRIKSVALRSNSLGRWATRLKLARGTYRFRATHSDEEHLV
;
A
#
# COMPACT_ATOMS: atom_id res chain seq x y z
N ASP A 1 6.79 12.95 28.46
CA ASP A 1 5.45 13.52 28.29
C ASP A 1 4.70 12.69 27.24
N LEU A 2 3.65 11.97 27.63
CA LEU A 2 2.88 11.09 26.72
C LEU A 2 1.74 11.84 26.00
N GLN A 3 1.56 13.14 26.29
CA GLN A 3 0.56 13.99 25.63
C GLN A 3 1.19 14.93 24.58
N GLY A 4 2.52 14.94 24.46
CA GLY A 4 3.24 15.85 23.56
C GLY A 4 3.28 15.44 22.08
N PHE A 5 2.73 14.29 21.70
CA PHE A 5 2.72 13.82 20.32
C PHE A 5 1.55 12.87 20.01
N ASP A 6 1.08 12.91 18.76
CA ASP A 6 0.07 11.99 18.24
C ASP A 6 0.69 10.76 17.56
N VAL A 7 1.73 10.99 16.76
CA VAL A 7 2.44 9.98 15.96
C VAL A 7 3.93 10.07 16.27
N ALA A 8 4.55 8.94 16.61
CA ALA A 8 5.99 8.81 16.77
C ALA A 8 6.56 7.99 15.61
N ASN A 9 7.39 8.62 14.78
CA ASN A 9 8.18 7.93 13.76
C ASN A 9 9.51 7.45 14.36
N CYS A 10 9.83 6.17 14.21
CA CYS A 10 11.03 5.56 14.75
C CYS A 10 11.74 4.72 13.69
N SER A 11 12.79 5.28 13.11
CA SER A 11 13.62 4.63 12.09
C SER A 11 14.91 4.08 12.70
N TRP A 12 14.77 3.22 13.71
CA TRP A 12 15.88 2.58 14.44
C TRP A 12 15.40 1.25 15.04
N GLY A 13 16.33 0.36 15.34
CA GLY A 13 16.09 -0.95 15.92
C GLY A 13 17.36 -1.79 15.93
N GLY A 14 17.30 -2.98 16.52
CA GLY A 14 18.34 -4.00 16.38
C GLY A 14 17.96 -5.04 15.32
N GLY A 15 18.98 -5.75 14.85
CA GLY A 15 18.86 -6.94 13.98
C GLY A 15 19.18 -8.23 14.75
N GLY A 16 18.82 -9.37 14.15
CA GLY A 16 18.82 -10.68 14.82
C GLY A 16 17.90 -10.70 16.04
N LEU A 17 17.98 -11.74 16.91
CA LEU A 17 17.09 -11.88 18.08
C LEU A 17 17.34 -10.84 19.17
N ASP A 18 16.95 -9.59 18.94
CA ASP A 18 17.21 -8.45 19.83
C ASP A 18 16.03 -8.19 20.78
N PRO A 19 16.12 -8.62 22.05
CA PRO A 19 15.00 -8.48 22.97
C PRO A 19 14.69 -7.02 23.27
N VAL A 20 13.41 -6.68 23.30
CA VAL A 20 12.98 -5.33 23.67
C VAL A 20 13.33 -5.03 25.13
N PRO A 21 14.00 -3.91 25.43
CA PRO A 21 14.22 -3.51 26.81
C PRO A 21 12.87 -3.36 27.55
N ALA A 22 12.77 -3.88 28.77
CA ALA A 22 11.52 -3.87 29.55
C ALA A 22 10.95 -2.45 29.74
N VAL A 23 11.83 -1.46 29.90
CA VAL A 23 11.47 -0.04 29.96
C VAL A 23 10.80 0.45 28.67
N PHE A 24 11.27 -0.02 27.52
CA PHE A 24 10.71 0.36 26.22
C PHE A 24 9.34 -0.30 26.00
N SER A 25 9.20 -1.58 26.33
CA SER A 25 7.91 -2.28 26.29
C SER A 25 6.87 -1.60 27.20
N SER A 26 7.29 -1.19 28.40
CA SER A 26 6.45 -0.45 29.34
C SER A 26 6.07 0.94 28.81
N ALA A 27 7.01 1.64 28.16
CA ALA A 27 6.75 2.94 27.55
C ALA A 27 5.76 2.85 26.37
N LEU A 28 5.90 1.85 25.50
CA LEU A 28 4.92 1.58 24.43
C LEU A 28 3.54 1.26 25.00
N ALA A 29 3.48 0.43 26.06
CA ALA A 29 2.22 0.12 26.73
C ALA A 29 1.57 1.36 27.33
N ALA A 30 2.33 2.18 28.05
CA ALA A 30 1.84 3.44 28.61
C ALA A 30 1.40 4.42 27.51
N GLY A 31 2.15 4.53 26.42
CA GLY A 31 1.83 5.43 25.31
C GLY A 31 0.59 5.03 24.53
N THR A 32 0.44 3.73 24.22
CA THR A 32 -0.76 3.19 23.55
C THR A 32 -2.00 3.15 24.45
N THR A 33 -1.82 3.21 25.78
CA THR A 33 -2.95 3.25 26.73
C THR A 33 -3.35 4.67 27.11
N ASN A 34 -2.38 5.53 27.42
CA ASN A 34 -2.64 6.84 28.05
C ASN A 34 -2.39 8.03 27.11
N GLY A 35 -1.62 7.84 26.03
CA GLY A 35 -1.32 8.90 25.08
C GLY A 35 -2.57 9.42 24.38
N ARG A 36 -2.52 10.66 23.90
CA ARG A 36 -3.63 11.30 23.16
C ARG A 36 -4.97 11.26 23.92
N GLY A 37 -4.94 11.59 25.21
CA GLY A 37 -6.12 11.55 26.08
C GLY A 37 -6.77 10.17 26.21
N GLY A 38 -5.98 9.10 26.21
CA GLY A 38 -6.47 7.72 26.35
C GLY A 38 -6.81 7.01 25.03
N LYS A 39 -6.65 7.68 23.88
CA LYS A 39 -6.80 7.06 22.54
C LYS A 39 -5.58 6.22 22.15
N GLY A 40 -4.45 6.49 22.79
CA GLY A 40 -3.16 5.87 22.53
C GLY A 40 -2.41 6.56 21.39
N ALA A 41 -1.13 6.85 21.65
CA ALA A 41 -0.21 7.35 20.63
C ALA A 41 0.04 6.28 19.54
N VAL A 42 0.26 6.74 18.31
CA VAL A 42 0.56 5.88 17.16
C VAL A 42 2.07 5.78 17.00
N TYR A 43 2.62 4.58 17.11
CA TYR A 43 4.04 4.32 16.92
C TYR A 43 4.29 3.68 15.56
N VAL A 44 5.15 4.27 14.75
CA VAL A 44 5.50 3.77 13.41
C VAL A 44 6.99 3.41 13.41
N PHE A 45 7.29 2.17 13.07
CA PHE A 45 8.65 1.64 13.06
C PHE A 45 9.03 1.14 11.67
N ALA A 46 10.25 1.45 11.26
CA ALA A 46 10.86 0.81 10.09
C ALA A 46 11.03 -0.69 10.36
N ALA A 47 10.77 -1.54 9.35
CA ALA A 47 10.90 -2.99 9.47
C ALA A 47 12.34 -3.43 9.71
N GLY A 48 13.31 -2.72 9.10
CA GLY A 48 14.73 -3.05 9.13
C GLY A 48 15.35 -3.06 7.72
N ASN A 49 16.68 -3.16 7.64
CA ASN A 49 17.44 -3.02 6.39
C ASN A 49 18.39 -4.20 6.13
N SER A 50 18.28 -5.28 6.89
CA SER A 50 19.23 -6.39 6.89
C SER A 50 18.69 -7.68 6.23
N ALA A 51 17.76 -7.54 5.28
CA ALA A 51 17.21 -8.70 4.57
C ALA A 51 18.26 -9.43 3.71
N ARG A 52 19.34 -8.77 3.30
CA ARG A 52 20.46 -9.39 2.55
C ARG A 52 21.31 -10.31 3.43
N GLU A 53 21.22 -10.12 4.74
CA GLU A 53 21.83 -10.95 5.77
C GLU A 53 20.83 -11.99 6.32
N ASP A 54 19.74 -12.26 5.60
CA ASP A 54 18.64 -13.15 5.98
C ASP A 54 17.93 -12.76 7.30
N ASP A 55 17.95 -11.46 7.65
CA ASP A 55 17.25 -10.94 8.82
C ASP A 55 15.73 -10.80 8.58
N ASN A 56 14.98 -10.71 9.68
CA ASN A 56 13.53 -10.66 9.67
C ASN A 56 13.02 -9.69 10.74
N ALA A 57 12.02 -8.88 10.39
CA ALA A 57 11.43 -7.89 11.29
C ALA A 57 10.81 -8.52 12.56
N ASN A 58 10.52 -9.82 12.55
CA ASN A 58 10.08 -10.56 13.73
C ASN A 58 11.19 -10.84 14.76
N TYR A 59 12.47 -10.69 14.40
CA TYR A 59 13.61 -10.84 15.30
C TYR A 59 13.95 -9.55 16.06
N SER A 60 13.47 -8.41 15.57
CA SER A 60 13.58 -7.13 16.29
C SER A 60 12.50 -6.99 17.36
N GLY A 61 12.88 -6.92 18.64
CA GLY A 61 11.93 -6.76 19.75
C GLY A 61 11.07 -5.49 19.66
N VAL A 62 11.53 -4.45 18.95
CA VAL A 62 10.78 -3.20 18.74
C VAL A 62 9.84 -3.29 17.53
N ALA A 63 10.35 -3.68 16.37
CA ALA A 63 9.56 -3.75 15.13
C ALA A 63 8.50 -4.87 15.20
N ASN A 64 8.75 -5.91 15.99
CA ASN A 64 7.83 -7.01 16.22
C ASN A 64 6.76 -6.70 17.29
N SER A 65 6.77 -5.53 17.94
CA SER A 65 5.79 -5.23 18.97
C SER A 65 4.37 -5.10 18.39
N ARG A 66 3.37 -5.73 19.03
CA ARG A 66 1.96 -5.53 18.65
C ARG A 66 1.46 -4.08 18.74
N ARG A 67 2.21 -3.21 19.42
CA ARG A 67 1.87 -1.80 19.68
C ARG A 67 2.42 -0.84 18.61
N VAL A 68 3.18 -1.34 17.64
CA VAL A 68 3.77 -0.51 16.58
C VAL A 68 3.24 -0.90 15.20
N ILE A 69 3.25 0.07 14.28
CA ILE A 69 3.00 -0.11 12.86
C ILE A 69 4.35 -0.33 12.19
N THR A 70 4.60 -1.56 11.77
CA THR A 70 5.87 -1.97 11.15
C THR A 70 5.81 -1.75 9.64
N VAL A 71 6.79 -1.03 9.10
CA VAL A 71 6.77 -0.51 7.72
C VAL A 71 7.91 -1.08 6.89
N GLY A 72 7.56 -1.85 5.86
CA GLY A 72 8.48 -2.30 4.82
C GLY A 72 8.72 -1.24 3.73
N ALA A 73 9.70 -1.48 2.86
CA ALA A 73 10.07 -0.58 1.77
C ALA A 73 9.89 -1.22 0.39
N THR A 74 9.48 -0.39 -0.57
CA THR A 74 9.43 -0.73 -2.00
C THR A 74 10.18 0.32 -2.81
N ASP A 75 10.50 0.02 -4.05
CA ASP A 75 10.91 1.03 -5.02
C ASP A 75 9.71 1.91 -5.43
N ALA A 76 9.94 2.84 -6.36
CA ALA A 76 8.89 3.72 -6.87
C ALA A 76 7.83 2.99 -7.71
N GLN A 77 8.15 1.81 -8.24
CA GLN A 77 7.23 0.95 -8.99
C GLN A 77 6.35 0.12 -8.04
N GLY A 78 6.68 0.09 -6.74
CA GLY A 78 5.98 -0.71 -5.74
C GLY A 78 6.46 -2.15 -5.70
N VAL A 79 7.67 -2.44 -6.17
CA VAL A 79 8.34 -3.74 -6.05
C VAL A 79 9.25 -3.72 -4.82
N GLY A 80 9.34 -4.84 -4.12
CA GLY A 80 10.13 -4.96 -2.88
C GLY A 80 11.61 -4.70 -3.12
N ILE A 81 12.22 -3.93 -2.22
CA ILE A 81 13.66 -3.69 -2.25
C ILE A 81 14.36 -4.75 -1.40
N ASP A 82 15.50 -5.22 -1.89
CA ASP A 82 16.27 -6.33 -1.35
C ASP A 82 16.85 -6.12 0.06
N TYR A 83 16.96 -4.87 0.56
CA TYR A 83 17.32 -4.61 1.94
C TYR A 83 16.13 -4.69 2.91
N SER A 84 14.88 -4.57 2.41
CA SER A 84 13.71 -4.47 3.28
C SER A 84 13.41 -5.79 3.97
N GLU A 85 13.53 -5.83 5.30
CA GLU A 85 13.25 -7.02 6.10
C GLU A 85 11.79 -7.47 5.95
N PRO A 86 11.53 -8.74 5.55
CA PRO A 86 10.20 -9.31 5.61
C PRO A 86 9.83 -9.64 7.06
N GLY A 87 8.55 -9.91 7.31
CA GLY A 87 8.09 -10.40 8.60
C GLY A 87 6.58 -10.56 8.66
N ALA A 88 6.10 -11.44 9.52
CA ALA A 88 4.68 -11.57 9.83
C ALA A 88 4.13 -10.34 10.58
N CYS A 89 5.01 -9.53 11.19
CA CYS A 89 4.66 -8.28 11.88
C CYS A 89 4.53 -7.07 10.93
N VAL A 90 5.04 -7.14 9.69
CA VAL A 90 4.96 -6.04 8.70
C VAL A 90 3.51 -5.73 8.37
N LEU A 91 3.06 -4.49 8.65
CA LEU A 91 1.67 -4.07 8.44
C LEU A 91 1.44 -3.56 7.02
N VAL A 92 2.26 -2.63 6.57
CA VAL A 92 2.16 -1.98 5.25
C VAL A 92 3.56 -1.65 4.75
N ASN A 93 3.66 -1.25 3.48
CA ASN A 93 4.89 -0.72 2.92
C ASN A 93 4.71 0.69 2.33
N ALA A 94 5.82 1.37 2.10
CA ALA A 94 5.87 2.64 1.37
C ALA A 94 7.12 2.71 0.48
N PRO A 95 7.13 3.58 -0.55
CA PRO A 95 8.31 3.78 -1.38
C PRO A 95 9.53 4.25 -0.59
N SER A 96 10.72 3.82 -1.02
CA SER A 96 12.02 4.23 -0.50
C SER A 96 13.08 4.32 -1.62
N GLY A 97 14.23 4.88 -1.30
CA GLY A 97 15.38 4.99 -2.19
C GLY A 97 16.19 3.68 -2.28
N PRO A 98 17.04 3.53 -3.32
CA PRO A 98 17.95 2.39 -3.46
C PRO A 98 19.02 2.37 -2.36
N ALA A 99 19.66 1.20 -2.14
CA ALA A 99 20.75 1.05 -1.17
C ALA A 99 21.96 1.93 -1.53
N GLN A 100 22.56 2.60 -0.54
CA GLN A 100 23.81 3.36 -0.76
C GLN A 100 24.96 2.44 -1.20
N GLY A 101 25.72 2.87 -2.22
CA GLY A 101 26.85 2.11 -2.77
C GLY A 101 26.48 1.00 -3.75
N SER A 102 25.19 0.81 -4.06
CA SER A 102 24.80 0.08 -5.27
C SER A 102 24.84 1.07 -6.43
N ASP A 103 25.59 0.76 -7.49
CA ASP A 103 25.59 1.48 -8.78
C ASP A 103 24.21 1.37 -9.46
N GLY A 104 23.11 1.76 -8.81
CA GLY A 104 21.74 1.49 -9.27
C GLY A 104 21.46 0.01 -9.62
N SER A 105 22.38 -0.91 -9.29
CA SER A 105 22.46 -2.23 -9.92
C SER A 105 21.55 -3.27 -9.27
N CYS A 106 20.95 -2.92 -8.13
CA CYS A 106 19.79 -3.66 -7.60
C CYS A 106 18.48 -3.30 -8.33
N VAL A 107 18.49 -2.34 -9.25
CA VAL A 107 17.35 -1.98 -10.12
C VAL A 107 17.66 -2.31 -11.58
N ALA A 108 18.22 -3.48 -11.89
CA ALA A 108 18.30 -3.98 -13.28
C ALA A 108 18.77 -5.44 -13.38
N LYS A 109 17.97 -6.42 -12.93
CA LYS A 109 18.08 -7.80 -13.46
C LYS A 109 16.79 -8.39 -14.01
N ALA A 110 15.68 -7.64 -13.95
CA ALA A 110 14.47 -7.98 -14.70
C ALA A 110 14.10 -6.77 -15.58
N SER A 111 14.21 -6.95 -16.90
CA SER A 111 13.81 -6.02 -17.96
C SER A 111 14.82 -4.95 -18.41
N LEU A 112 16.04 -5.36 -18.76
CA LEU A 112 16.81 -4.72 -19.84
C LEU A 112 16.94 -5.68 -21.02
N ALA A 113 15.79 -5.97 -21.62
CA ALA A 113 15.71 -6.42 -23.01
C ALA A 113 14.82 -5.41 -23.75
N GLY A 114 15.45 -4.34 -24.23
CA GLY A 114 14.90 -3.52 -25.31
C GLY A 114 14.14 -2.25 -24.93
N VAL A 115 14.74 -1.30 -24.20
CA VAL A 115 14.27 0.10 -24.27
C VAL A 115 15.44 1.07 -24.09
N ASP A 116 15.83 1.71 -25.18
CA ASP A 116 16.83 2.78 -25.20
C ASP A 116 16.23 4.11 -24.71
N ASN A 117 16.87 4.69 -23.69
CA ASN A 117 17.15 6.11 -23.40
C ASN A 117 16.21 7.26 -23.82
N GLU A 118 14.87 7.11 -23.84
CA GLU A 118 13.92 8.23 -24.01
C GLU A 118 13.05 8.54 -22.77
N SER A 119 13.35 7.95 -21.62
CA SER A 119 12.44 7.92 -20.46
C SER A 119 12.37 9.22 -19.64
N GLY A 120 13.33 10.13 -19.73
CA GLY A 120 13.37 11.36 -18.91
C GLY A 120 12.50 12.51 -19.42
N VAL A 121 12.19 12.54 -20.72
CA VAL A 121 11.30 13.54 -21.33
C VAL A 121 9.85 13.04 -21.35
N LEU A 122 9.65 11.71 -21.49
CA LEU A 122 8.33 11.10 -21.46
C LEU A 122 7.73 11.04 -20.04
N SER A 123 8.51 10.72 -19.01
CA SER A 123 8.03 10.70 -17.61
C SER A 123 7.58 12.08 -17.10
N ARG A 124 8.26 13.15 -17.53
CA ARG A 124 7.84 14.54 -17.28
C ARG A 124 6.57 14.92 -18.04
N LEU A 125 6.36 14.35 -19.23
CA LEU A 125 5.12 14.54 -19.99
C LEU A 125 3.94 13.77 -19.36
N TYR A 126 4.14 12.59 -18.78
CA TYR A 126 3.08 11.79 -18.16
C TYR A 126 2.65 12.32 -16.79
N LEU A 127 3.59 12.86 -15.99
CA LEU A 127 3.27 13.51 -14.71
C LEU A 127 2.63 14.89 -14.91
N PHE A 128 3.03 15.64 -15.95
CA PHE A 128 2.28 16.84 -16.36
C PHE A 128 0.92 16.48 -16.96
N ARG A 129 0.81 15.37 -17.72
CA ARG A 129 -0.44 14.87 -18.30
C ARG A 129 -1.47 14.57 -17.23
N ASP A 130 -1.11 13.79 -16.20
CA ASP A 130 -2.11 13.33 -15.23
C ASP A 130 -2.54 14.45 -14.27
N ASP A 131 -1.69 15.46 -14.05
CA ASP A 131 -2.00 16.63 -13.22
C ASP A 131 -2.70 17.77 -14.00
N PHE A 132 -2.50 17.86 -15.33
CA PHE A 132 -3.12 18.85 -16.24
C PHE A 132 -4.45 18.36 -16.84
N LEU A 133 -4.67 17.04 -16.92
CA LEU A 133 -5.90 16.46 -17.48
C LEU A 133 -7.13 16.59 -16.56
N GLU A 134 -6.98 17.08 -15.34
CA GLU A 134 -8.04 17.00 -14.35
C GLU A 134 -9.06 18.18 -14.42
N HIS A 135 -8.83 19.22 -15.25
CA HIS A 135 -9.55 20.50 -15.04
C HIS A 135 -10.18 21.26 -16.24
N SER A 136 -10.39 20.66 -17.42
CA SER A 136 -11.40 21.13 -18.42
C SER A 136 -11.56 20.10 -19.54
N VAL A 137 -12.78 19.85 -20.04
CA VAL A 137 -13.03 18.81 -21.07
C VAL A 137 -12.75 19.33 -22.50
N THR A 138 -12.83 20.64 -22.73
CA THR A 138 -12.71 21.23 -24.08
C THR A 138 -11.24 21.43 -24.50
N GLY A 139 -10.34 21.76 -23.55
CA GLY A 139 -8.90 21.86 -23.80
C GLY A 139 -8.20 20.51 -24.07
N ARG A 140 -8.83 19.39 -23.67
CA ARG A 140 -8.31 18.02 -23.88
C ARG A 140 -8.24 17.61 -25.36
N SER A 141 -9.10 18.17 -26.22
CA SER A 141 -9.14 17.84 -27.65
C SER A 141 -8.03 18.59 -28.41
N LEU A 142 -7.94 19.90 -28.18
CA LEU A 142 -6.98 20.80 -28.80
C LEU A 142 -5.53 20.36 -28.56
N ILE A 143 -5.19 20.10 -27.29
CA ILE A 143 -3.82 19.85 -26.88
C ILE A 143 -3.38 18.40 -27.18
N LYS A 144 -4.30 17.43 -27.15
CA LYS A 144 -4.01 16.06 -27.61
C LYS A 144 -3.74 16.01 -29.12
N GLN A 145 -4.45 16.80 -29.92
CA GLN A 145 -4.15 16.92 -31.35
C GLN A 145 -2.81 17.65 -31.55
N TYR A 146 -2.58 18.77 -30.85
CA TYR A 146 -1.32 19.54 -30.88
C TYR A 146 -0.07 18.69 -30.57
N TYR A 147 -0.08 17.87 -29.51
CA TYR A 147 1.06 16.99 -29.16
C TYR A 147 1.16 15.72 -30.02
N GLY A 148 0.03 15.23 -30.53
CA GLY A 148 0.03 14.14 -31.53
C GLY A 148 0.68 14.56 -32.84
N TYR A 149 0.61 15.85 -33.16
CA TYR A 149 1.20 16.44 -34.36
C TYR A 149 2.66 16.89 -34.18
N SER A 150 3.05 17.38 -33.00
CA SER A 150 4.46 17.67 -32.70
C SER A 150 5.33 16.40 -32.77
N GLY A 151 4.80 15.24 -32.34
CA GLY A 151 5.45 13.94 -32.52
C GLY A 151 5.61 13.50 -33.99
N ARG A 152 4.72 13.93 -34.89
CA ARG A 152 4.83 13.66 -36.35
C ARG A 152 5.78 14.64 -37.04
N LEU A 153 5.79 15.92 -36.64
CA LEU A 153 6.73 16.94 -37.11
C LEU A 153 8.18 16.61 -36.74
N VAL A 154 8.41 16.11 -35.52
CA VAL A 154 9.74 15.66 -35.06
C VAL A 154 10.21 14.43 -35.87
N ARG A 155 9.29 13.54 -36.26
CA ARG A 155 9.59 12.43 -37.18
C ARG A 155 9.87 12.88 -38.62
N ALA A 156 9.16 13.89 -39.13
CA ALA A 156 9.38 14.43 -40.47
C ALA A 156 10.70 15.22 -40.57
N GLY A 157 11.08 15.96 -39.52
CA GLY A 157 12.35 16.70 -39.43
C GLY A 157 13.59 15.84 -39.22
N LEU A 158 13.45 14.51 -39.04
CA LEU A 158 14.56 13.56 -39.06
C LEU A 158 15.06 13.24 -40.49
N LEU A 159 14.36 13.69 -41.53
CA LEU A 159 14.65 13.33 -42.93
C LEU A 159 15.08 14.50 -43.82
N ASP A 160 14.97 15.77 -43.38
CA ASP A 160 15.38 16.94 -44.17
C ASP A 160 15.97 18.07 -43.30
N SER A 161 17.15 18.57 -43.67
CA SER A 161 17.91 19.57 -42.91
C SER A 161 17.43 21.02 -43.08
N GLY A 162 16.74 21.34 -44.19
CA GLY A 162 16.12 22.66 -44.41
C GLY A 162 14.84 22.85 -43.61
N LEU A 163 14.12 21.75 -43.33
CA LEU A 163 12.97 21.75 -42.43
C LEU A 163 13.36 22.15 -40.99
N ARG A 164 14.56 21.74 -40.55
CA ARG A 164 15.09 21.93 -39.19
C ARG A 164 15.39 23.38 -38.85
N SER A 165 15.82 24.19 -39.82
CA SER A 165 16.11 25.62 -39.64
C SER A 165 14.83 26.45 -39.55
N ASN A 166 13.82 26.14 -40.39
CA ASN A 166 12.56 26.87 -40.40
C ASN A 166 11.73 26.57 -39.15
N LEU A 167 11.74 25.33 -38.66
CA LEU A 167 11.11 24.96 -37.39
C LEU A 167 11.81 25.64 -36.20
N ARG A 168 13.15 25.73 -36.21
CA ARG A 168 13.92 26.45 -35.18
C ARG A 168 13.64 27.95 -35.18
N ALA A 169 13.46 28.56 -36.35
CA ALA A 169 13.12 29.98 -36.46
C ALA A 169 11.71 30.25 -35.90
N ALA A 170 10.71 29.45 -36.29
CA ALA A 170 9.34 29.58 -35.78
C ALA A 170 9.24 29.34 -34.26
N ILE A 171 9.94 28.31 -33.74
CA ILE A 171 10.00 28.01 -32.29
C ILE A 171 10.81 29.08 -31.54
N GLY A 172 11.84 29.63 -32.18
CA GLY A 172 12.69 30.70 -31.64
C GLY A 172 11.98 32.05 -31.51
N GLU A 173 10.96 32.33 -32.31
CA GLU A 173 10.08 33.49 -32.15
C GLU A 173 8.97 33.25 -31.12
N TRP A 174 8.52 32.00 -30.97
CA TRP A 174 7.44 31.61 -30.06
C TRP A 174 7.86 31.52 -28.59
N LEU A 175 9.05 31.00 -28.34
CA LEU A 175 9.57 30.82 -26.98
C LEU A 175 9.72 32.14 -26.21
N PRO A 176 10.24 33.24 -26.80
CA PRO A 176 10.30 34.54 -26.15
C PRO A 176 8.93 35.14 -25.85
N LEU A 177 7.92 34.92 -26.71
CA LEU A 177 6.55 35.37 -26.46
C LEU A 177 5.93 34.60 -25.29
N MET A 178 6.05 33.28 -25.28
CA MET A 178 5.59 32.42 -24.19
C MET A 178 6.34 32.67 -22.88
N ASP A 179 7.63 32.98 -22.94
CA ASP A 179 8.46 33.35 -21.80
C ASP A 179 8.11 34.76 -21.29
N SER A 180 7.85 35.73 -22.18
CA SER A 180 7.41 37.08 -21.80
C SER A 180 6.04 37.05 -21.14
N LEU A 181 5.11 36.24 -21.66
CA LEU A 181 3.80 36.01 -21.08
C LEU A 181 3.92 35.31 -19.71
N ARG A 182 4.78 34.29 -19.59
CA ARG A 182 5.03 33.59 -18.31
C ARG A 182 5.64 34.49 -17.24
N ASN A 183 6.56 35.38 -17.61
CA ASN A 183 7.39 36.12 -16.66
C ASN A 183 6.80 37.49 -16.28
N ASP A 184 5.89 38.05 -17.08
CA ASP A 184 5.13 39.27 -16.73
C ASP A 184 3.64 38.95 -16.65
N GLY A 185 3.20 38.51 -15.45
CA GLY A 185 1.82 38.13 -15.18
C GLY A 185 0.80 39.27 -15.29
N THR A 186 1.26 40.51 -15.49
CA THR A 186 0.41 41.70 -15.71
C THR A 186 0.25 42.06 -17.17
N ARG A 187 1.14 41.55 -18.06
CA ARG A 187 1.01 41.74 -19.51
C ARG A 187 -0.28 41.11 -19.99
N LYS A 188 -1.06 41.92 -20.70
CA LYS A 188 -2.33 41.52 -21.29
C LYS A 188 -2.09 40.87 -22.65
N VAL A 189 -2.80 39.78 -22.93
CA VAL A 189 -2.81 39.17 -24.26
C VAL A 189 -3.33 40.21 -25.25
N THR A 190 -2.59 40.49 -26.31
CA THR A 190 -2.98 41.48 -27.31
C THR A 190 -3.57 40.81 -28.55
N ALA A 191 -4.33 41.56 -29.35
CA ALA A 191 -4.79 41.08 -30.65
C ALA A 191 -3.62 40.74 -31.59
N ALA A 192 -2.47 41.41 -31.43
CA ALA A 192 -1.26 41.11 -32.17
C ALA A 192 -0.67 39.75 -31.79
N ASP A 193 -0.68 39.39 -30.49
CA ASP A 193 -0.22 38.08 -30.03
C ASP A 193 -1.09 36.96 -30.63
N VAL A 194 -2.43 37.15 -30.65
CA VAL A 194 -3.37 36.20 -31.29
C VAL A 194 -3.18 36.13 -32.81
N ALA A 195 -2.89 37.26 -33.46
CA ALA A 195 -2.60 37.31 -34.89
C ALA A 195 -1.27 36.60 -35.24
N SER A 196 -0.23 36.76 -34.42
CA SER A 196 1.05 36.03 -34.55
C SER A 196 0.87 34.52 -34.39
N LEU A 197 -0.01 34.10 -33.48
CA LEU A 197 -0.42 32.70 -33.31
C LEU A 197 -1.08 32.13 -34.57
N ARG A 198 -1.99 32.88 -35.19
CA ARG A 198 -2.66 32.48 -36.45
C ARG A 198 -1.68 32.46 -37.63
N ALA A 199 -0.84 33.48 -37.76
CA ALA A 199 0.16 33.57 -38.82
C ALA A 199 1.21 32.45 -38.73
N ALA A 200 1.59 32.02 -37.54
CA ALA A 200 2.48 30.87 -37.34
C ALA A 200 1.80 29.54 -37.77
N ALA A 201 0.50 29.39 -37.51
CA ALA A 201 -0.27 28.26 -38.00
C ALA A 201 -0.41 28.26 -39.54
N ASP A 202 -0.56 29.45 -40.15
CA ASP A 202 -0.56 29.63 -41.60
C ASP A 202 0.79 29.29 -42.23
N ALA A 203 1.90 29.69 -41.61
CA ALA A 203 3.25 29.37 -42.09
C ALA A 203 3.52 27.84 -42.10
N LEU A 204 2.88 27.08 -41.20
CA LEU A 204 2.93 25.62 -41.18
C LEU A 204 2.18 24.96 -42.35
N SER A 205 1.28 25.66 -43.05
CA SER A 205 0.52 25.10 -44.18
C SER A 205 1.39 24.73 -45.38
N GLY A 206 2.53 25.43 -45.55
CA GLY A 206 3.54 25.10 -46.55
C GLY A 206 4.43 23.91 -46.20
N VAL A 207 4.32 23.40 -44.96
CA VAL A 207 5.13 22.30 -44.41
C VAL A 207 4.30 21.03 -44.24
N ASP A 208 3.10 21.15 -43.64
CA ASP A 208 2.09 20.08 -43.58
C ASP A 208 0.70 20.72 -43.56
N SER A 209 0.06 20.72 -44.73
CA SER A 209 -1.23 21.38 -44.95
C SER A 209 -2.37 20.77 -44.13
N ARG A 210 -2.28 19.50 -43.72
CA ARG A 210 -3.30 18.81 -42.93
C ARG A 210 -3.19 19.19 -41.47
N LEU A 211 -1.96 19.21 -40.94
CA LEU A 211 -1.67 19.71 -39.59
C LEU A 211 -2.05 21.18 -39.44
N ALA A 212 -1.64 22.03 -40.39
CA ALA A 212 -2.02 23.44 -40.38
C ALA A 212 -3.54 23.62 -40.35
N SER A 213 -4.29 22.85 -41.14
CA SER A 213 -5.76 22.92 -41.15
C SER A 213 -6.39 22.52 -39.81
N ASP A 214 -5.83 21.54 -39.10
CA ASP A 214 -6.33 21.11 -37.79
C ASP A 214 -6.01 22.15 -36.71
N ILE A 215 -4.78 22.70 -36.68
CA ILE A 215 -4.43 23.81 -35.76
C ILE A 215 -5.33 25.01 -36.00
N GLN A 216 -5.61 25.34 -37.26
CA GLN A 216 -6.43 26.47 -37.61
C GLN A 216 -7.92 26.26 -37.28
N ARG A 217 -8.44 25.03 -37.41
CA ARG A 217 -9.77 24.65 -36.93
C ARG A 217 -9.88 24.80 -35.41
N GLU A 218 -8.89 24.33 -34.68
CA GLU A 218 -8.85 24.40 -33.23
C GLU A 218 -8.67 25.84 -32.70
N LEU A 219 -7.85 26.68 -33.35
CA LEU A 219 -7.77 28.14 -33.08
C LEU A 219 -9.08 28.87 -33.37
N THR A 220 -9.91 28.33 -34.26
CA THR A 220 -11.25 28.89 -34.52
C THR A 220 -12.23 28.48 -33.42
N LEU A 221 -12.14 27.25 -32.91
CA LEU A 221 -13.00 26.75 -31.82
C LEU A 221 -12.65 27.34 -30.45
N ALA A 222 -11.39 27.68 -30.21
CA ALA A 222 -10.93 28.24 -28.94
C ALA A 222 -11.34 29.71 -28.74
N GLU A 223 -11.78 30.41 -29.80
CA GLU A 223 -12.11 31.85 -29.81
C GLU A 223 -11.07 32.71 -29.04
N PRO A 224 -9.77 32.62 -29.38
CA PRO A 224 -8.70 33.25 -28.62
C PRO A 224 -8.83 34.78 -28.50
N GLU A 225 -9.59 35.39 -29.39
CA GLU A 225 -9.95 36.81 -29.36
C GLU A 225 -10.68 37.22 -28.06
N ARG A 226 -11.37 36.28 -27.38
CA ARG A 226 -12.04 36.52 -26.09
C ARG A 226 -11.08 36.76 -24.93
N PHE A 227 -9.82 36.36 -25.08
CA PHE A 227 -8.80 36.51 -24.05
C PHE A 227 -7.95 37.77 -24.23
N VAL A 228 -8.18 38.52 -25.32
CA VAL A 228 -7.51 39.79 -25.58
C VAL A 228 -7.86 40.78 -24.46
N SER A 229 -6.86 41.47 -23.94
CA SER A 229 -6.93 42.39 -22.79
C SER A 229 -7.01 41.72 -21.41
N MET A 230 -7.01 40.39 -21.34
CA MET A 230 -6.85 39.66 -20.08
C MET A 230 -5.36 39.50 -19.76
N SER A 231 -4.98 39.80 -18.52
CA SER A 231 -3.65 39.50 -17.99
C SER A 231 -3.54 38.01 -17.66
N ILE A 232 -2.31 37.51 -17.57
CA ILE A 232 -2.10 36.12 -17.17
C ILE A 232 -2.59 35.85 -15.76
N ALA A 233 -2.54 36.82 -14.84
CA ALA A 233 -3.16 36.70 -13.53
C ALA A 233 -4.70 36.61 -13.57
N GLU A 234 -5.37 37.31 -14.50
CA GLU A 234 -6.84 37.22 -14.68
C GLU A 234 -7.25 35.92 -15.37
N LEU A 235 -6.46 35.46 -16.34
CA LEU A 235 -6.61 34.13 -16.94
C LEU A 235 -6.40 33.03 -15.89
N TRP A 236 -5.38 33.17 -15.05
CA TRP A 236 -5.11 32.28 -13.93
C TRP A 236 -6.26 32.31 -12.94
N ASN A 237 -6.73 33.47 -12.48
CA ASN A 237 -7.81 33.59 -11.48
C ASN A 237 -9.19 33.14 -11.99
N SER A 238 -9.44 33.20 -13.30
CA SER A 238 -10.61 32.55 -13.89
C SER A 238 -10.56 31.01 -13.77
N TYR A 239 -9.35 30.46 -13.55
CA TYR A 239 -9.06 29.03 -13.40
C TYR A 239 -8.59 28.62 -11.98
N ALA A 240 -8.08 29.54 -11.16
CA ALA A 240 -7.29 29.31 -9.94
C ALA A 240 -8.13 29.42 -8.66
N TYR A 241 -9.26 28.72 -8.65
CA TYR A 241 -9.78 28.14 -7.41
C TYR A 241 -9.13 26.77 -7.12
N ARG A 242 -8.07 26.36 -7.84
CA ARG A 242 -7.38 25.08 -7.63
C ARG A 242 -5.86 25.19 -7.81
N ARG A 243 -5.14 25.02 -6.69
CA ARG A 243 -3.74 24.56 -6.49
C ARG A 243 -2.75 25.57 -5.92
N THR A 244 -2.23 25.22 -4.74
CA THR A 244 -1.03 25.77 -4.08
C THR A 244 -0.09 24.59 -3.76
N VAL A 245 0.92 24.36 -4.62
CA VAL A 245 2.08 23.44 -4.39
C VAL A 245 3.38 23.98 -5.06
N SER A 246 3.39 25.21 -5.59
CA SER A 246 4.42 25.62 -6.59
C SER A 246 5.69 26.28 -6.04
N ASP A 247 5.93 26.32 -4.73
CA ASP A 247 7.16 26.96 -4.20
C ASP A 247 8.33 25.97 -3.98
N LEU A 248 8.17 24.68 -4.30
CA LEU A 248 9.23 23.66 -4.14
C LEU A 248 10.03 23.31 -5.42
N ALA A 249 9.70 23.87 -6.59
CA ALA A 249 10.23 23.38 -7.87
C ALA A 249 11.43 24.15 -8.46
N ALA A 250 11.98 25.16 -7.77
CA ALA A 250 13.01 26.05 -8.33
C ALA A 250 14.45 25.68 -7.91
N SER A 251 14.96 24.54 -8.39
CA SER A 251 16.42 24.34 -8.56
C SER A 251 16.68 23.37 -9.74
N PRO A 252 17.55 23.74 -10.71
CA PRO A 252 17.75 22.95 -11.92
C PRO A 252 18.54 21.67 -11.62
N LEU A 253 17.91 20.52 -11.87
CA LEU A 253 18.52 19.19 -11.76
C LEU A 253 19.39 18.88 -13.00
N THR A 254 20.70 19.02 -12.88
CA THR A 254 21.69 18.48 -13.83
C THR A 254 22.50 17.37 -13.17
N GLY A 255 22.05 16.11 -13.32
CA GLY A 255 22.75 14.91 -12.87
C GLY A 255 22.26 13.67 -13.63
N PRO A 256 23.02 12.56 -13.65
CA PRO A 256 22.78 11.40 -14.52
C PRO A 256 21.41 10.76 -14.28
N ALA A 257 20.88 10.12 -15.33
CA ALA A 257 19.50 9.66 -15.51
C ALA A 257 18.84 8.94 -14.31
N ASP A 258 17.69 9.50 -13.89
CA ASP A 258 16.50 8.91 -13.24
C ASP A 258 16.66 7.59 -12.46
N LEU A 259 17.32 7.64 -11.30
CA LEU A 259 16.99 6.71 -10.21
C LEU A 259 15.79 7.25 -9.41
N PRO A 260 14.78 6.43 -9.07
CA PRO A 260 13.74 6.83 -8.14
C PRO A 260 14.33 7.03 -6.74
N LEU A 261 14.24 8.25 -6.24
CA LEU A 261 14.95 8.76 -5.08
C LEU A 261 13.94 9.40 -4.10
N ILE A 262 14.25 9.47 -2.80
CA ILE A 262 13.36 10.09 -1.79
C ILE A 262 13.85 11.49 -1.48
N PRO A 263 13.18 12.54 -2.02
CA PRO A 263 13.51 13.92 -1.68
C PRO A 263 13.07 14.22 -0.25
N SER A 264 13.96 14.86 0.51
CA SER A 264 13.71 15.31 1.88
C SER A 264 14.59 16.50 2.23
N THR A 265 14.21 17.25 3.25
CA THR A 265 15.13 18.17 3.94
C THR A 265 16.30 17.39 4.53
N ASP A 266 17.46 18.03 4.58
CA ASP A 266 18.71 17.49 5.08
C ASP A 266 19.35 18.44 6.10
N ARG A 267 20.36 17.94 6.82
CA ARG A 267 21.14 18.75 7.75
C ARG A 267 22.01 19.71 6.96
N THR A 268 21.93 21.00 7.31
CA THR A 268 22.94 22.00 6.93
C THR A 268 24.32 21.50 7.35
N ASN A 269 25.38 21.73 6.55
CA ASN A 269 26.81 21.38 6.78
C ASN A 269 27.27 19.96 6.39
N ALA A 270 28.57 19.68 6.60
CA ALA A 270 29.24 18.43 6.23
C ALA A 270 28.70 17.14 6.90
N LYS A 271 27.70 17.24 7.79
CA LYS A 271 27.04 16.10 8.44
C LYS A 271 25.73 15.68 7.78
N GLY A 272 25.26 16.40 6.76
CA GLY A 272 24.12 16.00 5.93
C GLY A 272 24.49 14.92 4.91
N TYR A 273 23.47 14.34 4.28
CA TYR A 273 23.61 13.49 3.09
C TYR A 273 24.11 14.28 1.86
N ASN A 274 23.89 15.59 1.83
CA ASN A 274 24.34 16.54 0.81
C ASN A 274 25.37 17.54 1.38
N PRO A 275 26.60 17.10 1.74
CA PRO A 275 27.61 17.96 2.35
C PRO A 275 28.26 18.92 1.34
N GLU A 276 28.48 20.17 1.75
CA GLU A 276 29.08 21.25 0.94
C GLU A 276 30.46 20.94 0.33
N SER A 277 31.21 19.95 0.84
CA SER A 277 32.64 19.79 0.54
C SER A 277 33.07 18.56 -0.26
N THR A 278 32.20 17.59 -0.57
CA THR A 278 32.60 16.45 -1.41
C THR A 278 31.40 15.84 -2.11
N ASN A 279 31.36 15.99 -3.44
CA ASN A 279 30.67 15.04 -4.31
C ASN A 279 31.22 13.64 -4.00
N ASN A 280 30.50 12.87 -3.18
CA ASN A 280 30.74 11.44 -2.95
C ASN A 280 30.45 10.61 -4.22
N GLY A 281 30.86 11.08 -5.40
CA GLY A 281 30.58 10.47 -6.70
C GLY A 281 29.13 10.59 -7.18
N HIS A 282 28.20 11.14 -6.39
CA HIS A 282 26.78 11.25 -6.74
C HIS A 282 26.32 12.71 -6.73
N ALA A 283 25.74 13.18 -7.84
CA ALA A 283 25.13 14.52 -7.89
C ALA A 283 23.87 14.54 -6.99
N ASP A 284 23.73 15.49 -6.08
CA ASP A 284 22.50 15.76 -5.30
C ASP A 284 21.90 17.13 -5.72
N TYR A 285 20.93 17.67 -4.98
CA TYR A 285 20.41 19.02 -5.16
C TYR A 285 21.50 20.08 -4.99
N SER A 286 21.40 21.17 -5.74
CA SER A 286 22.29 22.33 -5.59
C SER A 286 22.14 23.03 -4.24
N ASP A 287 20.97 22.92 -3.62
CA ASP A 287 20.72 23.40 -2.26
C ASP A 287 21.06 22.27 -1.26
N THR A 288 22.11 22.49 -0.47
CA THR A 288 22.64 21.54 0.52
C THR A 288 21.73 21.32 1.73
N ASN A 289 20.62 22.06 1.84
CA ASN A 289 19.57 21.82 2.83
C ASN A 289 18.60 20.71 2.43
N TYR A 290 18.79 20.09 1.26
CA TYR A 290 17.95 19.01 0.76
C TYR A 290 18.80 17.87 0.23
N THR A 291 18.24 16.67 0.30
CA THR A 291 18.82 15.48 -0.31
C THR A 291 17.75 14.70 -1.06
N ARG A 292 18.15 14.05 -2.16
CA ARG A 292 17.35 13.01 -2.81
C ARG A 292 17.74 11.59 -2.39
N TYR A 293 18.81 11.41 -1.64
CA TYR A 293 19.38 10.09 -1.35
C TYR A 293 18.92 9.49 -0.02
N PHE A 294 17.84 10.01 0.58
CA PHE A 294 17.25 9.34 1.74
C PHE A 294 16.72 7.96 1.32
N ASN A 295 17.02 6.92 2.09
CA ASN A 295 16.75 5.53 1.72
C ASN A 295 16.56 4.64 2.95
N GLY A 296 16.42 3.34 2.71
CA GLY A 296 16.13 2.34 3.73
C GLY A 296 14.65 2.30 4.08
N THR A 297 14.22 1.29 4.84
CA THR A 297 12.92 1.30 5.51
C THR A 297 12.77 2.53 6.41
N SER A 298 13.89 3.13 6.82
CA SER A 298 13.99 4.43 7.47
C SER A 298 13.35 5.59 6.72
N ALA A 299 13.31 5.56 5.38
CA ALA A 299 12.62 6.55 4.55
C ALA A 299 11.16 6.19 4.25
N ALA A 300 10.80 4.90 4.32
CA ALA A 300 9.42 4.44 4.18
C ALA A 300 8.56 4.76 5.43
N ALA A 301 9.12 4.58 6.64
CA ALA A 301 8.39 4.82 7.90
C ALA A 301 7.86 6.26 8.07
N PRO A 302 8.61 7.33 7.71
CA PRO A 302 8.11 8.70 7.74
C PRO A 302 6.92 8.95 6.80
N ILE A 303 6.90 8.29 5.62
CA ILE A 303 5.76 8.40 4.68
C ILE A 303 4.51 7.84 5.35
N VAL A 304 4.58 6.65 5.94
CA VAL A 304 3.45 6.04 6.67
C VAL A 304 3.05 6.90 7.88
N SER A 305 4.02 7.49 8.59
CA SER A 305 3.76 8.42 9.70
C SER A 305 2.98 9.65 9.26
N GLY A 306 3.29 10.21 8.08
CA GLY A 306 2.51 11.29 7.47
C GLY A 306 1.08 10.86 7.15
N VAL A 307 0.89 9.64 6.63
CA VAL A 307 -0.47 9.09 6.41
C VAL A 307 -1.23 8.89 7.72
N CYS A 308 -0.57 8.42 8.78
CA CYS A 308 -1.19 8.36 10.12
C CYS A 308 -1.67 9.73 10.58
N ALA A 309 -0.86 10.79 10.39
CA ALA A 309 -1.25 12.15 10.73
C ALA A 309 -2.49 12.61 9.96
N LEU A 310 -2.55 12.37 8.65
CA LEU A 310 -3.72 12.69 7.81
C LEU A 310 -4.98 11.91 8.24
N VAL A 311 -4.84 10.64 8.61
CA VAL A 311 -5.94 9.81 9.14
C VAL A 311 -6.47 10.39 10.44
N LEU A 312 -5.58 10.82 11.34
CA LEU A 312 -5.95 11.42 12.62
C LEU A 312 -6.52 12.84 12.46
N GLU A 313 -6.06 13.61 11.48
CA GLU A 313 -6.67 14.91 11.11
C GLU A 313 -8.10 14.71 10.63
N ALA A 314 -8.32 13.70 9.77
CA ALA A 314 -9.64 13.38 9.25
C ALA A 314 -10.61 12.89 10.33
N ASN A 315 -10.10 12.23 11.37
CA ASN A 315 -10.89 11.81 12.53
C ASN A 315 -10.02 11.74 13.81
N PRO A 316 -10.06 12.80 14.65
CA PRO A 316 -9.23 12.87 15.86
C PRO A 316 -9.71 11.95 16.99
N ASN A 317 -10.84 11.26 16.82
CA ASN A 317 -11.38 10.31 17.81
C ASN A 317 -10.83 8.90 17.67
N LEU A 318 -10.06 8.62 16.61
CA LEU A 318 -9.47 7.31 16.37
C LEU A 318 -8.40 6.98 17.42
N GLY A 319 -8.46 5.75 17.93
CA GLY A 319 -7.39 5.16 18.72
C GLY A 319 -6.29 4.53 17.86
N TRP A 320 -5.18 4.15 18.48
CA TRP A 320 -4.04 3.55 17.77
C TRP A 320 -4.39 2.23 17.05
N ARG A 321 -5.33 1.45 17.60
CA ARG A 321 -5.88 0.23 16.97
C ARG A 321 -6.70 0.55 15.72
N ASP A 322 -7.49 1.62 15.76
CA ASP A 322 -8.28 2.07 14.61
C ASP A 322 -7.38 2.47 13.44
N VAL A 323 -6.36 3.29 13.72
CA VAL A 323 -5.37 3.71 12.70
C VAL A 323 -4.71 2.48 12.08
N THR A 324 -4.25 1.54 12.90
CA THR A 324 -3.63 0.29 12.42
C THR A 324 -4.57 -0.48 11.48
N LYS A 325 -5.85 -0.66 11.86
CA LYS A 325 -6.82 -1.40 11.06
C LYS A 325 -7.23 -0.66 9.79
N ILE A 326 -7.33 0.67 9.83
CA ILE A 326 -7.60 1.51 8.65
C ILE A 326 -6.47 1.33 7.64
N LEU A 327 -5.20 1.46 8.05
CA LEU A 327 -4.07 1.31 7.13
C LEU A 327 -4.05 -0.07 6.48
N ALA A 328 -4.22 -1.14 7.28
CA ALA A 328 -4.25 -2.51 6.78
C ALA A 328 -5.37 -2.74 5.76
N THR A 329 -6.60 -2.34 6.08
CA THR A 329 -7.78 -2.64 5.24
C THR A 329 -7.92 -1.73 4.02
N THR A 330 -7.16 -0.64 3.95
CA THR A 330 -7.20 0.32 2.83
C THR A 330 -5.95 0.28 1.94
N ALA A 331 -4.94 -0.49 2.34
CA ALA A 331 -3.70 -0.68 1.59
C ALA A 331 -3.97 -1.20 0.16
N THR A 332 -3.10 -0.81 -0.76
CA THR A 332 -3.15 -1.26 -2.16
C THR A 332 -2.20 -2.42 -2.35
N LYS A 333 -2.68 -3.54 -2.88
CA LYS A 333 -1.85 -4.68 -3.28
C LYS A 333 -0.89 -4.26 -4.39
N ASN A 334 0.33 -3.90 -4.01
CA ASN A 334 1.46 -3.62 -4.91
C ASN A 334 2.14 -4.93 -5.34
N ASP A 335 2.86 -4.91 -6.47
CA ASP A 335 3.51 -6.09 -7.05
C ASP A 335 2.63 -7.36 -7.00
N PRO A 336 1.48 -7.36 -7.72
CA PRO A 336 0.48 -8.42 -7.59
C PRO A 336 0.96 -9.80 -8.05
N SER A 337 2.10 -9.85 -8.77
CA SER A 337 2.79 -11.06 -9.24
C SER A 337 3.69 -11.72 -8.20
N ASP A 338 4.04 -11.04 -7.09
CA ASP A 338 4.88 -11.65 -6.06
C ASP A 338 4.20 -12.91 -5.49
N PRO A 339 4.91 -14.06 -5.45
CA PRO A 339 4.33 -15.33 -5.06
C PRO A 339 3.99 -15.40 -3.55
N GLY A 340 4.49 -14.47 -2.73
CA GLY A 340 4.18 -14.38 -1.31
C GLY A 340 2.77 -13.85 -1.00
N TRP A 341 2.06 -13.33 -2.00
CA TRP A 341 0.69 -12.88 -1.84
C TRP A 341 -0.26 -14.06 -1.60
N THR A 342 -0.93 -14.03 -0.46
CA THR A 342 -2.00 -14.96 -0.09
C THR A 342 -3.24 -14.18 0.34
N THR A 343 -4.37 -14.87 0.44
CA THR A 343 -5.60 -14.31 1.01
C THR A 343 -5.85 -14.99 2.36
N ASN A 344 -6.00 -14.20 3.42
CA ASN A 344 -6.26 -14.73 4.75
C ASN A 344 -7.73 -15.17 4.90
N GLY A 345 -8.09 -15.74 6.06
CA GLY A 345 -9.45 -16.24 6.34
C GLY A 345 -10.53 -15.16 6.34
N ALA A 346 -10.15 -13.88 6.47
CA ALA A 346 -11.04 -12.73 6.41
C ALA A 346 -11.18 -12.14 4.99
N GLY A 347 -10.49 -12.71 3.99
CA GLY A 347 -10.51 -12.21 2.62
C GLY A 347 -9.54 -11.05 2.34
N LEU A 348 -8.61 -10.76 3.26
CA LEU A 348 -7.59 -9.72 3.07
C LEU A 348 -6.35 -10.28 2.36
N ALA A 349 -5.78 -9.51 1.45
CA ALA A 349 -4.49 -9.83 0.83
C ALA A 349 -3.37 -9.59 1.84
N VAL A 350 -2.49 -10.59 2.03
CA VAL A 350 -1.37 -10.54 2.98
C VAL A 350 -0.09 -11.10 2.36
N ASN A 351 1.05 -10.49 2.69
CA ASN A 351 2.39 -10.85 2.24
C ASN A 351 3.42 -10.52 3.33
N HIS A 352 4.48 -11.32 3.49
CA HIS A 352 5.51 -11.07 4.50
C HIS A 352 6.44 -9.91 4.14
N LYS A 353 6.63 -9.61 2.85
CA LYS A 353 7.41 -8.46 2.36
C LYS A 353 6.61 -7.16 2.40
N TYR A 354 5.33 -7.24 2.06
CA TYR A 354 4.49 -6.06 1.80
C TYR A 354 3.43 -5.79 2.88
N GLY A 355 3.27 -6.67 3.86
CA GLY A 355 2.14 -6.64 4.79
C GLY A 355 0.81 -6.79 4.05
N PHE A 356 -0.12 -5.86 4.29
CA PHE A 356 -1.37 -5.73 3.54
C PHE A 356 -1.20 -5.00 2.18
N GLY A 357 -0.03 -4.41 1.94
CA GLY A 357 0.29 -3.69 0.72
C GLY A 357 0.79 -2.27 0.96
N ARG A 358 0.93 -1.52 -0.13
CA ARG A 358 1.39 -0.14 -0.10
C ARG A 358 0.34 0.73 0.58
N VAL A 359 0.78 1.57 1.51
CA VAL A 359 -0.09 2.55 2.17
C VAL A 359 -0.82 3.41 1.12
N ASN A 360 -2.12 3.64 1.32
CA ASN A 360 -2.95 4.45 0.42
C ASN A 360 -3.62 5.58 1.20
N ALA A 361 -3.01 6.76 1.16
CA ALA A 361 -3.47 7.92 1.92
C ALA A 361 -4.92 8.31 1.59
N ALA A 362 -5.29 8.33 0.31
CA ALA A 362 -6.63 8.70 -0.11
C ALA A 362 -7.70 7.75 0.46
N ASN A 363 -7.48 6.43 0.34
CA ASN A 363 -8.40 5.43 0.87
C ASN A 363 -8.45 5.45 2.40
N ALA A 364 -7.28 5.59 3.05
CA ALA A 364 -7.18 5.63 4.52
C ALA A 364 -7.93 6.85 5.10
N VAL A 365 -7.71 8.04 4.54
CA VAL A 365 -8.41 9.27 4.93
C VAL A 365 -9.92 9.18 4.65
N ALA A 366 -10.31 8.63 3.50
CA ALA A 366 -11.71 8.44 3.18
C ALA A 366 -12.40 7.49 4.17
N ALA A 367 -11.75 6.39 4.55
CA ALA A 367 -12.27 5.45 5.54
C ALA A 367 -12.36 6.09 6.93
N ALA A 368 -11.35 6.86 7.34
CA ALA A 368 -11.27 7.51 8.65
C ALA A 368 -12.48 8.42 8.94
N ARG A 369 -12.95 9.18 7.94
CA ARG A 369 -14.07 10.15 8.06
C ARG A 369 -15.38 9.51 8.52
N SER A 370 -15.61 8.24 8.18
CA SER A 370 -16.82 7.50 8.56
C SER A 370 -16.51 6.30 9.47
N TRP A 371 -15.29 6.23 10.01
CA TRP A 371 -14.88 5.11 10.83
C TRP A 371 -15.54 5.15 12.20
N VAL A 372 -16.08 4.02 12.62
CA VAL A 372 -16.59 3.82 13.97
C VAL A 372 -15.47 3.23 14.81
N PRO A 373 -15.00 3.92 15.86
CA PRO A 373 -13.92 3.43 16.71
C PRO A 373 -14.19 2.02 17.23
N LEU A 374 -13.16 1.20 17.25
CA LEU A 374 -13.20 -0.17 17.76
C LEU A 374 -13.59 -0.16 19.23
N GLY A 375 -14.36 -1.18 19.63
CA GLY A 375 -14.64 -1.42 21.04
C GLY A 375 -13.38 -1.78 21.85
N PRO A 376 -13.51 -1.94 23.17
CA PRO A 376 -12.40 -2.34 24.04
C PRO A 376 -11.66 -3.57 23.51
N GLU A 377 -10.34 -3.56 23.63
CA GLU A 377 -9.52 -4.73 23.26
C GLU A 377 -9.83 -5.88 24.22
N ARG A 378 -10.05 -7.06 23.66
CA ARG A 378 -10.11 -8.32 24.39
C ARG A 378 -8.92 -9.17 23.98
N SER A 379 -8.40 -9.93 24.92
CA SER A 379 -7.33 -10.89 24.66
C SER A 379 -7.61 -12.23 25.32
N VAL A 380 -7.10 -13.28 24.68
CA VAL A 380 -7.10 -14.66 25.20
C VAL A 380 -5.70 -15.25 25.03
N SER A 381 -5.34 -16.16 25.93
CA SER A 381 -4.01 -16.75 25.98
C SER A 381 -4.10 -18.26 26.20
N TYR A 382 -3.32 -19.01 25.44
CA TYR A 382 -3.31 -20.47 25.46
C TYR A 382 -1.87 -20.98 25.45
N SER A 383 -1.46 -21.66 26.52
CA SER A 383 -0.09 -22.18 26.68
C SER A 383 -0.04 -23.68 26.47
N ARG A 384 1.03 -24.13 25.81
CA ARG A 384 1.33 -25.54 25.56
C ARG A 384 2.77 -25.84 25.95
N TYR A 385 2.98 -27.05 26.48
CA TYR A 385 4.27 -27.54 26.98
C TYR A 385 4.53 -28.95 26.44
N PRO A 386 4.73 -29.11 25.12
CA PRO A 386 4.77 -30.43 24.52
C PRO A 386 6.05 -31.21 24.85
N TYR A 387 7.18 -30.53 25.11
CA TYR A 387 8.49 -31.16 25.41
C TYR A 387 8.85 -32.27 24.41
N VAL A 388 8.70 -31.98 23.12
CA VAL A 388 8.99 -32.90 22.03
C VAL A 388 10.27 -32.51 21.31
N SER A 389 11.09 -33.50 20.97
CA SER A 389 12.31 -33.27 20.17
C SER A 389 11.94 -32.73 18.80
N ILE A 390 12.69 -31.73 18.35
CA ILE A 390 12.63 -31.21 16.99
C ILE A 390 13.56 -32.12 16.15
N PRO A 391 13.06 -32.80 15.10
CA PRO A 391 13.88 -33.64 14.24
C PRO A 391 14.91 -32.80 13.48
N ASP A 392 16.18 -33.23 13.53
CA ASP A 392 17.33 -32.60 12.88
C ASP A 392 17.25 -32.74 11.35
N SER A 393 17.53 -31.67 10.61
CA SER A 393 17.54 -31.63 9.14
C SER A 393 16.27 -32.20 8.49
N ASP A 394 15.11 -31.93 9.09
CA ASP A 394 13.80 -32.38 8.62
C ASP A 394 12.90 -31.18 8.26
N ALA A 395 12.75 -30.95 6.96
CA ALA A 395 11.90 -29.88 6.43
C ALA A 395 10.40 -30.04 6.74
N VAL A 396 9.95 -31.23 7.18
CA VAL A 396 8.57 -31.46 7.66
C VAL A 396 8.45 -31.03 9.13
N GLY A 397 9.42 -31.39 9.94
CA GLY A 397 9.48 -31.06 11.37
C GLY A 397 8.32 -31.66 12.18
N ILE A 398 7.93 -30.94 13.23
CA ILE A 398 6.86 -31.30 14.16
C ILE A 398 5.74 -30.25 14.15
N SER A 399 4.58 -30.62 14.70
CA SER A 399 3.50 -29.68 14.92
C SER A 399 2.78 -29.96 16.23
N ASP A 400 2.32 -28.90 16.88
CA ASP A 400 1.46 -28.94 18.05
C ASP A 400 0.26 -27.98 17.88
N SER A 401 -0.90 -28.33 18.41
CA SER A 401 -2.15 -27.58 18.14
C SER A 401 -2.97 -27.29 19.38
N VAL A 402 -3.49 -26.07 19.52
CA VAL A 402 -4.43 -25.71 20.58
C VAL A 402 -5.79 -25.32 20.02
N TYR A 403 -6.86 -25.71 20.71
CA TYR A 403 -8.21 -25.30 20.35
C TYR A 403 -8.59 -24.04 21.13
N VAL A 404 -8.87 -22.96 20.40
CA VAL A 404 -9.34 -21.68 20.95
C VAL A 404 -10.86 -21.69 20.97
N SER A 405 -11.45 -21.50 22.15
CA SER A 405 -12.91 -21.56 22.34
C SER A 405 -13.61 -20.20 22.17
N GLU A 406 -12.90 -19.10 22.43
CA GLU A 406 -13.43 -17.75 22.29
C GLU A 406 -13.47 -17.30 20.84
N ASP A 407 -14.45 -16.45 20.55
CA ASP A 407 -14.66 -15.85 19.25
C ASP A 407 -14.31 -14.36 19.33
N LEU A 408 -13.15 -14.02 18.81
CA LEU A 408 -12.63 -12.67 18.67
C LEU A 408 -12.45 -12.39 17.19
N SER A 409 -12.85 -11.20 16.74
CA SER A 409 -12.33 -10.64 15.50
C SER A 409 -10.87 -10.25 15.73
N VAL A 410 -9.97 -11.09 15.23
CA VAL A 410 -8.52 -10.98 15.46
C VAL A 410 -7.99 -9.68 14.86
N GLU A 411 -7.16 -8.97 15.63
CA GLU A 411 -6.43 -7.78 15.20
C GLU A 411 -4.92 -8.00 15.22
N ARG A 412 -4.44 -8.73 16.23
CA ARG A 412 -3.03 -9.11 16.40
C ARG A 412 -2.94 -10.52 16.99
N VAL A 413 -1.86 -11.21 16.63
CA VAL A 413 -1.48 -12.49 17.23
C VAL A 413 -0.06 -12.37 17.76
N GLU A 414 0.21 -12.95 18.92
CA GLU A 414 1.57 -13.16 19.43
C GLU A 414 1.78 -14.64 19.76
N VAL A 415 3.00 -15.14 19.54
CA VAL A 415 3.45 -16.47 19.93
C VAL A 415 4.72 -16.33 20.74
N GLU A 416 4.63 -16.59 22.04
CA GLU A 416 5.81 -16.74 22.90
C GLU A 416 6.35 -18.16 22.73
N PHE A 417 7.60 -18.30 22.32
CA PHE A 417 8.21 -19.55 21.88
C PHE A 417 9.50 -19.84 22.66
N SER A 418 9.67 -21.09 23.08
CA SER A 418 10.88 -21.56 23.76
C SER A 418 11.38 -22.88 23.18
N ALA A 419 12.63 -22.84 22.73
CA ALA A 419 13.48 -23.96 22.36
C ALA A 419 14.91 -23.64 22.82
N SER A 420 15.06 -23.44 24.13
CA SER A 420 16.28 -22.85 24.73
C SER A 420 17.49 -23.81 24.72
N ASP A 421 17.29 -25.08 24.39
CA ASP A 421 18.33 -26.07 24.20
C ASP A 421 18.87 -26.13 22.76
N HIS A 422 18.18 -25.52 21.78
CA HIS A 422 18.67 -25.41 20.40
C HIS A 422 19.88 -24.48 20.32
N THR A 423 21.02 -24.97 19.83
CA THR A 423 22.28 -24.21 19.77
C THR A 423 22.36 -23.24 18.58
N TYR A 424 21.61 -23.52 17.52
CA TYR A 424 21.50 -22.69 16.32
C TYR A 424 20.04 -22.31 16.11
N TRP A 425 19.63 -21.19 16.69
CA TRP A 425 18.24 -20.72 16.60
C TRP A 425 17.83 -20.38 15.16
N GLY A 426 18.80 -20.05 14.31
CA GLY A 426 18.61 -19.73 12.91
C GLY A 426 18.20 -20.92 12.05
N ASP A 427 18.37 -22.16 12.51
CA ASP A 427 18.00 -23.33 11.69
C ASP A 427 16.49 -23.61 11.70
N LEU A 428 15.77 -23.00 12.65
CA LEU A 428 14.36 -23.24 12.89
C LEU A 428 13.46 -22.38 11.98
N GLU A 429 12.64 -23.04 11.18
CA GLU A 429 11.42 -22.45 10.62
C GLU A 429 10.24 -22.65 11.57
N ILE A 430 9.57 -21.55 11.93
CA ILE A 430 8.44 -21.56 12.85
C ILE A 430 7.23 -20.97 12.12
N VAL A 431 6.14 -21.74 12.02
CA VAL A 431 4.93 -21.33 11.29
C VAL A 431 3.70 -21.51 12.16
N LEU A 432 2.92 -20.44 12.32
CA LEU A 432 1.59 -20.49 12.91
C LEU A 432 0.53 -20.60 11.80
N THR A 433 -0.40 -21.55 11.93
CA THR A 433 -1.55 -21.73 11.04
C THR A 433 -2.85 -21.50 11.81
N SER A 434 -3.72 -20.63 11.29
CA SER A 434 -5.03 -20.35 11.88
C SER A 434 -6.08 -21.41 11.50
N PRO A 435 -7.27 -21.42 12.15
CA PRO A 435 -8.36 -22.34 11.83
C PRO A 435 -8.84 -22.24 10.37
N TYR A 436 -8.57 -21.11 9.71
CA TYR A 436 -8.94 -20.82 8.32
C TYR A 436 -7.83 -21.16 7.33
N GLY A 437 -6.71 -21.74 7.79
CA GLY A 437 -5.57 -22.13 6.96
C GLY A 437 -4.59 -21.01 6.64
N THR A 438 -4.76 -19.82 7.22
CA THR A 438 -3.80 -18.72 7.03
C THR A 438 -2.50 -19.07 7.73
N ARG A 439 -1.40 -19.09 6.97
CA ARG A 439 -0.06 -19.35 7.47
C ARG A 439 0.70 -18.04 7.75
N SER A 440 1.31 -17.96 8.93
CA SER A 440 2.26 -16.95 9.34
C SER A 440 3.59 -17.60 9.62
N VAL A 441 4.55 -17.44 8.70
CA VAL A 441 5.96 -17.75 8.97
C VAL A 441 6.48 -16.70 9.95
N LEU A 442 6.76 -17.13 11.18
CA LEU A 442 7.19 -16.30 12.32
C LEU A 442 8.71 -16.23 12.42
N ALA A 443 9.38 -17.32 12.06
CA ALA A 443 10.82 -17.42 11.90
C ALA A 443 11.14 -18.17 10.60
N GLN A 444 12.16 -17.71 9.91
CA GLN A 444 12.75 -18.33 8.72
C GLN A 444 14.17 -18.78 9.04
N THR A 445 14.70 -19.67 8.21
CA THR A 445 16.11 -20.06 8.33
C THR A 445 17.04 -18.87 8.17
N HIS A 446 18.03 -18.74 9.04
CA HIS A 446 18.98 -17.64 9.11
C HIS A 446 20.34 -18.17 9.55
N THR A 447 21.43 -17.56 9.09
CA THR A 447 22.79 -18.04 9.35
C THR A 447 23.31 -17.74 10.76
N ALA A 448 22.57 -17.00 11.60
CA ALA A 448 23.05 -16.65 12.93
C ALA A 448 22.91 -17.76 13.98
N SER A 449 23.88 -17.76 14.88
CA SER A 449 24.02 -18.70 16.00
C SER A 449 24.21 -17.94 17.33
N GLY A 450 24.38 -18.67 18.43
CA GLY A 450 24.78 -18.11 19.73
C GLY A 450 23.69 -17.42 20.56
N ARG A 451 22.52 -17.15 19.98
CA ARG A 451 21.27 -16.81 20.70
C ARG A 451 20.32 -18.01 20.71
N LYS A 452 19.30 -17.93 21.56
CA LYS A 452 18.37 -19.04 21.84
C LYS A 452 16.97 -18.48 21.99
N TYR A 453 15.97 -19.19 21.46
CA TYR A 453 14.59 -18.86 21.75
C TYR A 453 14.25 -19.25 23.20
N THR A 454 14.25 -18.26 24.09
CA THR A 454 13.93 -18.42 25.52
C THR A 454 12.79 -17.48 25.85
N GLY A 455 11.54 -17.91 25.62
CA GLY A 455 10.36 -17.05 25.76
C GLY A 455 10.33 -15.90 24.74
N TRP A 456 10.85 -16.14 23.52
CA TRP A 456 10.83 -15.13 22.48
C TRP A 456 9.40 -14.91 21.97
N VAL A 457 8.93 -13.68 21.95
CA VAL A 457 7.57 -13.37 21.50
C VAL A 457 7.60 -12.95 20.05
N PHE A 458 7.09 -13.76 19.15
CA PHE A 458 6.76 -13.39 17.76
C PHE A 458 5.41 -12.69 17.69
N SER A 459 5.19 -11.81 16.72
CA SER A 459 3.87 -11.25 16.40
C SER A 459 3.49 -11.45 14.94
N SER A 460 2.18 -11.47 14.67
CA SER A 460 1.63 -11.51 13.32
C SER A 460 0.42 -10.60 13.18
N VAL A 461 0.35 -9.89 12.06
CA VAL A 461 -0.84 -9.14 11.61
C VAL A 461 -1.64 -9.91 10.56
N ARG A 462 -1.11 -11.02 10.02
CA ARG A 462 -1.66 -11.70 8.84
C ARG A 462 -3.05 -12.31 9.08
N HIS A 463 -3.41 -12.55 10.34
CA HIS A 463 -4.70 -13.10 10.75
C HIS A 463 -5.76 -12.02 11.00
N MET A 464 -5.47 -10.75 10.72
CA MET A 464 -6.42 -9.66 10.99
C MET A 464 -7.76 -9.90 10.29
N GLY A 465 -8.84 -9.70 11.05
CA GLY A 465 -10.22 -9.86 10.63
C GLY A 465 -10.74 -11.30 10.74
N GLU A 466 -9.88 -12.30 10.95
CA GLU A 466 -10.33 -13.68 11.14
C GLU A 466 -11.05 -13.83 12.49
N GLN A 467 -11.96 -14.80 12.57
CA GLN A 467 -12.51 -15.23 13.84
C GLN A 467 -11.50 -16.13 14.57
N SER A 468 -11.33 -15.97 15.87
CA SER A 468 -10.31 -16.74 16.60
C SER A 468 -10.68 -18.19 16.89
N ARG A 469 -11.99 -18.52 16.95
CA ARG A 469 -12.45 -19.84 17.39
C ARG A 469 -11.97 -20.94 16.44
N GLY A 470 -11.43 -22.00 17.01
CA GLY A 470 -11.02 -23.21 16.30
C GLY A 470 -9.59 -23.64 16.61
N GLN A 471 -9.09 -24.57 15.81
CA GLN A 471 -7.76 -25.14 16.00
C GLN A 471 -6.67 -24.25 15.39
N TRP A 472 -5.72 -23.84 16.22
CA TRP A 472 -4.49 -23.17 15.83
C TRP A 472 -3.33 -24.14 15.93
N THR A 473 -2.48 -24.18 14.91
CA THR A 473 -1.37 -25.13 14.82
C THR A 473 -0.04 -24.40 14.69
N LEU A 474 0.90 -24.71 15.57
CA LEU A 474 2.29 -24.29 15.46
C LEU A 474 3.09 -25.43 14.84
N SER A 475 3.80 -25.16 13.75
CA SER A 475 4.75 -26.06 13.11
C SER A 475 6.17 -25.56 13.32
N VAL A 476 7.09 -26.46 13.64
CA VAL A 476 8.51 -26.17 13.88
C VAL A 476 9.34 -27.18 13.10
N ALA A 477 10.18 -26.71 12.20
CA ALA A 477 11.09 -27.54 11.42
C ALA A 477 12.52 -27.06 11.58
N ASP A 478 13.44 -27.97 11.82
CA ASP A 478 14.88 -27.72 11.73
C ASP A 478 15.34 -28.05 10.31
N LYS A 479 15.92 -27.06 9.63
CA LYS A 479 16.26 -27.16 8.20
C LYS A 479 17.76 -27.27 7.93
N ASP A 480 18.59 -27.23 8.95
CA ASP A 480 20.02 -27.53 8.82
C ASP A 480 20.36 -28.76 9.66
N SER A 481 21.60 -29.23 9.58
CA SER A 481 22.08 -30.43 10.26
C SER A 481 22.90 -30.09 11.50
N LEU A 482 23.07 -31.06 12.41
CA LEU A 482 24.02 -31.05 13.55
C LEU A 482 23.59 -30.23 14.77
N SER A 483 22.54 -29.43 14.66
CA SER A 483 21.90 -28.79 15.79
C SER A 483 20.62 -29.57 16.15
N THR A 484 20.34 -29.69 17.44
CA THR A 484 19.12 -30.37 17.91
C THR A 484 18.57 -29.58 19.07
N GLY A 485 17.26 -29.73 19.31
CA GLY A 485 16.63 -29.16 20.49
C GLY A 485 15.22 -29.67 20.68
N THR A 486 14.53 -29.06 21.63
CA THR A 486 13.21 -29.47 22.06
C THR A 486 12.25 -28.30 21.89
N LEU A 487 11.06 -28.56 21.37
CA LEU A 487 9.94 -27.64 21.54
C LEU A 487 9.48 -27.71 23.00
N GLN A 488 9.98 -26.79 23.83
CA GLN A 488 9.73 -26.79 25.28
C GLN A 488 8.35 -26.21 25.59
N SER A 489 8.05 -25.05 25.03
CA SER A 489 6.76 -24.39 25.23
C SER A 489 6.42 -23.41 24.12
N TRP A 490 5.13 -23.21 23.91
CA TRP A 490 4.65 -22.06 23.18
C TRP A 490 3.35 -21.52 23.79
N THR A 491 3.18 -20.20 23.79
CA THR A 491 1.94 -19.54 24.22
C THR A 491 1.38 -18.69 23.09
N LEU A 492 0.18 -19.04 22.64
CA LEU A 492 -0.61 -18.24 21.70
C LEU A 492 -1.37 -17.16 22.45
N ARG A 493 -1.17 -15.90 22.07
CA ARG A 493 -1.98 -14.76 22.53
C ARG A 493 -2.70 -14.14 21.34
N LEU A 494 -4.01 -13.98 21.47
CA LEU A 494 -4.86 -13.39 20.44
C LEU A 494 -5.45 -12.10 21.00
N TYR A 495 -5.37 -11.03 20.23
CA TYR A 495 -5.92 -9.71 20.59
C TYR A 495 -6.91 -9.28 19.52
N GLY A 496 -8.03 -8.72 19.94
CA GLY A 496 -9.07 -8.28 19.03
C GLY A 496 -10.25 -7.65 19.75
N THR A 497 -11.40 -7.69 19.10
CA THR A 497 -12.69 -7.37 19.73
C THR A 497 -13.50 -8.66 19.85
N GLY A 498 -14.13 -8.88 21.01
CA GLY A 498 -15.07 -9.99 21.15
C GLY A 498 -16.44 -9.51 20.73
N ASP A 499 -17.03 -10.20 19.75
CA ASP A 499 -18.32 -9.95 19.09
C ASP A 499 -19.08 -8.68 19.58
N ALA A 500 -18.80 -7.54 18.96
CA ALA A 500 -19.77 -6.44 18.85
C ALA A 500 -20.68 -6.76 17.65
N PRO A 501 -21.99 -6.42 17.72
CA PRO A 501 -23.05 -7.11 17.00
C PRO A 501 -22.70 -7.23 15.53
N ILE A 502 -22.88 -8.43 14.97
CA ILE A 502 -22.63 -8.74 13.57
C ILE A 502 -23.15 -7.59 12.68
N GLN A 503 -22.30 -6.61 12.36
CA GLN A 503 -22.45 -5.81 11.16
C GLN A 503 -22.09 -6.80 10.07
N THR A 504 -23.10 -7.59 9.72
CA THR A 504 -23.03 -8.68 8.76
C THR A 504 -22.85 -8.04 7.39
N LEU A 505 -21.66 -7.54 7.11
CA LEU A 505 -21.21 -7.40 5.73
C LEU A 505 -20.61 -8.74 5.31
N ALA A 506 -21.41 -9.80 5.43
CA ALA A 506 -21.31 -10.90 4.49
C ALA A 506 -21.60 -10.26 3.13
N ARG A 507 -20.55 -9.93 2.36
CA ARG A 507 -20.70 -9.56 0.96
C ARG A 507 -21.24 -10.79 0.23
N VAL A 508 -22.57 -10.92 0.19
CA VAL A 508 -23.24 -11.73 -0.82
C VAL A 508 -22.95 -11.03 -2.15
N ALA A 509 -22.06 -11.60 -2.95
CA ALA A 509 -21.83 -11.13 -4.31
C ALA A 509 -23.11 -11.40 -5.13
N VAL A 510 -23.95 -10.37 -5.30
CA VAL A 510 -25.13 -10.43 -6.16
C VAL A 510 -24.71 -10.02 -7.57
N THR A 511 -24.42 -10.99 -8.42
CA THR A 511 -24.21 -10.72 -9.85
C THR A 511 -25.58 -10.70 -10.54
N ALA A 512 -26.13 -9.51 -10.78
CA ALA A 512 -27.34 -9.34 -11.58
C ALA A 512 -26.98 -9.24 -13.07
N PRO A 513 -27.61 -10.02 -13.98
CA PRO A 513 -27.47 -9.77 -15.41
C PRO A 513 -28.18 -8.46 -15.80
N ARG A 514 -27.48 -7.60 -16.56
CA ARG A 514 -28.04 -6.40 -17.21
C ARG A 514 -28.98 -6.81 -18.35
N ARG A 515 -30.21 -7.24 -18.06
CA ARG A 515 -31.37 -7.05 -18.96
C ARG A 515 -32.69 -7.38 -18.25
N ALA A 516 -33.67 -6.51 -18.46
CA ALA A 516 -34.99 -6.56 -17.84
C ALA A 516 -35.85 -7.70 -18.40
N LEU A 517 -36.22 -8.64 -17.53
CA LEU A 517 -37.39 -9.52 -17.65
C LEU A 517 -38.03 -9.67 -16.27
N SER A 518 -39.34 -9.92 -16.22
CA SER A 518 -40.20 -9.89 -15.02
C SER A 518 -39.83 -10.87 -13.89
N THR A 519 -38.82 -11.72 -14.10
CA THR A 519 -38.14 -12.53 -13.08
C THR A 519 -36.66 -12.64 -13.46
N THR A 520 -35.76 -12.34 -12.52
CA THR A 520 -34.31 -12.44 -12.74
C THR A 520 -33.79 -13.69 -12.03
N SER A 521 -32.93 -14.46 -12.71
CA SER A 521 -32.23 -15.59 -12.10
C SER A 521 -30.96 -15.08 -11.41
N PHE A 522 -30.79 -15.40 -10.14
CA PHE A 522 -29.61 -15.05 -9.35
C PHE A 522 -28.99 -16.32 -8.76
N THR A 523 -27.66 -16.35 -8.66
CA THR A 523 -26.95 -17.39 -7.93
C THR A 523 -26.70 -16.90 -6.51
N VAL A 524 -27.13 -17.70 -5.51
CA VAL A 524 -26.77 -17.51 -4.11
C VAL A 524 -25.77 -18.59 -3.76
N ALA A 525 -24.63 -18.19 -3.20
CA ALA A 525 -23.56 -19.10 -2.80
C ALA A 525 -23.07 -18.74 -1.40
N GLY A 526 -22.50 -19.72 -0.71
CA GLY A 526 -21.93 -19.58 0.61
C GLY A 526 -20.92 -20.69 0.91
N SER A 527 -20.27 -20.58 2.06
CA SER A 527 -19.31 -21.58 2.52
C SER A 527 -19.42 -21.79 4.02
N VAL A 528 -19.16 -23.01 4.46
CA VAL A 528 -18.94 -23.43 5.85
C VAL A 528 -17.52 -23.99 5.98
N SER A 529 -17.00 -24.14 7.20
CA SER A 529 -15.74 -24.86 7.40
C SER A 529 -15.81 -26.26 6.79
N PRO A 530 -14.75 -26.78 6.14
CA PRO A 530 -14.73 -28.15 5.60
C PRO A 530 -15.08 -29.23 6.62
N ALA A 531 -14.77 -29.01 7.91
CA ALA A 531 -15.14 -29.91 9.01
C ALA A 531 -16.65 -30.02 9.23
N HIS A 532 -17.42 -29.03 8.76
CA HIS A 532 -18.88 -28.99 8.83
C HIS A 532 -19.51 -29.10 7.43
N ALA A 533 -18.84 -29.76 6.49
CA ALA A 533 -19.41 -30.01 5.17
C ALA A 533 -20.64 -30.92 5.31
N GLY A 534 -21.82 -30.42 4.90
CA GLY A 534 -23.05 -31.12 5.20
C GLY A 534 -24.31 -30.49 4.61
N PRO A 535 -25.48 -30.92 5.11
CA PRO A 535 -26.77 -30.37 4.72
C PRO A 535 -26.90 -28.88 5.10
N ILE A 536 -27.38 -28.09 4.14
CA ILE A 536 -27.65 -26.66 4.31
C ILE A 536 -29.12 -26.41 3.99
N ARG A 537 -29.80 -25.61 4.81
CA ARG A 537 -31.15 -25.13 4.52
C ARG A 537 -31.11 -23.64 4.25
N LEU A 538 -31.49 -23.21 3.05
CA LEU A 538 -31.58 -21.83 2.64
C LEU A 538 -33.03 -21.33 2.68
N ASP A 539 -33.36 -20.55 3.70
CA ASP A 539 -34.62 -19.82 3.82
C ASP A 539 -34.54 -18.47 3.09
N VAL A 540 -35.53 -18.20 2.24
CA VAL A 540 -35.67 -16.95 1.47
C VAL A 540 -36.86 -16.18 2.04
N TYR A 541 -36.63 -14.93 2.41
CA TYR A 541 -37.63 -14.01 2.93
C TYR A 541 -37.83 -12.86 1.95
N ARG A 542 -39.07 -12.42 1.76
CA ARG A 542 -39.41 -11.23 0.98
C ARG A 542 -39.92 -10.13 1.90
N TYR A 543 -39.49 -8.91 1.67
CA TYR A 543 -40.01 -7.73 2.35
C TYR A 543 -41.29 -7.24 1.67
N THR A 544 -42.39 -7.19 2.43
CA THR A 544 -43.68 -6.65 1.99
C THR A 544 -44.34 -5.98 3.19
N SER A 545 -44.83 -4.75 3.02
CA SER A 545 -45.61 -4.03 4.04
C SER A 545 -44.95 -3.97 5.43
N GLY A 546 -43.68 -3.58 5.50
CA GLY A 546 -43.00 -3.38 6.78
C GLY A 546 -42.31 -4.62 7.37
N ARG A 547 -42.54 -5.83 6.85
CA ARG A 547 -42.04 -7.09 7.43
C ARG A 547 -41.44 -8.04 6.40
N TYR A 548 -40.44 -8.82 6.83
CA TYR A 548 -39.92 -9.97 6.09
C TYR A 548 -40.75 -11.22 6.37
N THR A 549 -41.27 -11.86 5.32
CA THR A 549 -41.98 -13.13 5.39
C THR A 549 -41.23 -14.20 4.61
N ARG A 550 -41.12 -15.42 5.16
CA ARG A 550 -40.44 -16.53 4.47
C ARG A 550 -41.30 -16.98 3.29
N ILE A 551 -40.74 -16.89 2.08
CA ILE A 551 -41.40 -17.26 0.83
C ILE A 551 -40.88 -18.57 0.24
N LYS A 552 -39.70 -19.03 0.65
CA LYS A 552 -39.09 -20.27 0.16
C LYS A 552 -38.13 -20.85 1.19
N SER A 553 -37.95 -22.17 1.17
CA SER A 553 -36.91 -22.90 1.90
C SER A 553 -36.32 -23.93 0.94
N VAL A 554 -34.99 -23.98 0.81
CA VAL A 554 -34.29 -24.85 -0.14
C VAL A 554 -33.29 -25.71 0.62
N ALA A 555 -33.41 -27.02 0.51
CA ALA A 555 -32.39 -27.94 0.98
C ALA A 555 -31.24 -28.00 -0.03
N LEU A 556 -30.03 -27.82 0.46
CA LEU A 556 -28.77 -27.80 -0.27
C LEU A 556 -27.76 -28.69 0.48
N ARG A 557 -26.60 -28.93 -0.14
CA ARG A 557 -25.48 -29.62 0.48
C ARG A 557 -24.19 -28.93 0.05
N SER A 558 -23.28 -28.69 0.99
CA SER A 558 -21.94 -28.19 0.67
C SER A 558 -21.03 -29.31 0.18
N ASN A 559 -20.06 -28.97 -0.68
CA ASN A 559 -19.02 -29.90 -1.11
C ASN A 559 -17.99 -30.15 0.00
N SER A 560 -16.98 -31.00 -0.27
CA SER A 560 -15.90 -31.34 0.67
C SER A 560 -15.05 -30.15 1.13
N LEU A 561 -15.10 -29.03 0.40
CA LEU A 561 -14.46 -27.76 0.78
C LEU A 561 -15.43 -26.82 1.51
N GLY A 562 -16.60 -27.32 1.93
CA GLY A 562 -17.63 -26.56 2.61
C GLY A 562 -18.39 -25.55 1.74
N ARG A 563 -18.22 -25.55 0.41
CA ARG A 563 -18.86 -24.58 -0.50
C ARG A 563 -20.19 -25.08 -1.05
N TRP A 564 -21.18 -24.18 -1.18
CA TRP A 564 -22.47 -24.47 -1.80
C TRP A 564 -22.95 -23.31 -2.67
N ALA A 565 -23.77 -23.62 -3.69
CA ALA A 565 -24.41 -22.61 -4.53
C ALA A 565 -25.76 -23.11 -5.04
N THR A 566 -26.71 -22.20 -5.24
CA THR A 566 -28.01 -22.50 -5.85
C THR A 566 -28.49 -21.32 -6.70
N ARG A 567 -29.25 -21.62 -7.76
CA ARG A 567 -29.86 -20.60 -8.63
C ARG A 567 -31.31 -20.41 -8.23
N LEU A 568 -31.68 -19.17 -7.91
CA LEU A 568 -33.04 -18.77 -7.56
C LEU A 568 -33.63 -17.86 -8.66
N LYS A 569 -34.89 -18.09 -9.00
CA LYS A 569 -35.69 -17.16 -9.81
C LYS A 569 -36.56 -16.35 -8.86
N LEU A 570 -36.31 -15.04 -8.77
CA LEU A 570 -37.03 -14.13 -7.89
C LEU A 570 -37.61 -12.98 -8.70
N ALA A 571 -38.83 -12.56 -8.34
CA ALA A 571 -39.43 -11.34 -8.87
C ALA A 571 -38.73 -10.10 -8.30
N ARG A 572 -38.94 -8.92 -8.89
CA ARG A 572 -38.40 -7.67 -8.34
C ARG A 572 -38.89 -7.43 -6.90
N GLY A 573 -37.96 -7.09 -6.00
CA GLY A 573 -38.28 -6.80 -4.61
C GLY A 573 -37.04 -6.88 -3.71
N THR A 574 -37.24 -6.59 -2.42
CA THR A 574 -36.22 -6.71 -1.38
C THR A 574 -36.35 -8.07 -0.71
N TYR A 575 -35.23 -8.79 -0.59
CA TYR A 575 -35.19 -10.13 -0.03
C TYR A 575 -34.12 -10.23 1.06
N ARG A 576 -34.32 -11.16 2.00
CA ARG A 576 -33.34 -11.61 2.99
C ARG A 576 -33.16 -13.12 2.84
N PHE A 577 -31.94 -13.59 2.98
CA PHE A 577 -31.61 -15.02 2.92
C PHE A 577 -31.07 -15.45 4.28
N ARG A 578 -31.38 -16.67 4.71
CA ARG A 578 -30.82 -17.29 5.91
C ARG A 578 -30.41 -18.71 5.57
N ALA A 579 -29.14 -19.05 5.74
CA ALA A 579 -28.68 -20.42 5.61
C ALA A 579 -28.54 -21.04 7.01
N THR A 580 -28.98 -22.28 7.20
CA THR A 580 -28.81 -23.00 8.47
C THR A 580 -28.22 -24.37 8.18
N HIS A 581 -27.16 -24.74 8.90
CA HIS A 581 -26.63 -26.10 8.92
C HIS A 581 -27.53 -27.00 9.78
N SER A 582 -27.52 -28.32 9.55
CA SER A 582 -28.40 -29.26 10.25
C SER A 582 -28.07 -29.49 11.72
N ASP A 583 -26.91 -29.02 12.18
CA ASP A 583 -26.54 -28.99 13.59
C ASP A 583 -26.93 -27.63 14.15
N GLU A 584 -28.01 -27.59 14.95
CA GLU A 584 -28.74 -26.37 15.34
C GLU A 584 -27.94 -25.35 16.19
N GLU A 585 -26.63 -25.55 16.41
CA GLU A 585 -25.77 -24.64 17.18
C GLU A 585 -24.82 -23.75 16.34
N HIS A 586 -24.85 -23.87 15.00
CA HIS A 586 -23.98 -23.07 14.13
C HIS A 586 -24.79 -22.28 13.09
N LEU A 587 -25.05 -21.01 13.43
CA LEU A 587 -25.70 -20.04 12.53
C LEU A 587 -24.67 -19.50 11.51
N VAL A 588 -25.03 -19.54 10.22
CA VAL A 588 -24.28 -18.93 9.10
C VAL A 588 -25.06 -17.74 8.55
#